data_AF-A0A1G1WQ73-F1
#
_entry.id   AF-A0A1G1WQ73-F1
#
_cell.length_a   1.000
_cell.length_b   1.000
_cell.length_c   1.000
_cell.angle_alpha   90.00
_cell.angle_beta   90.00
_cell.angle_gamma   90.00
#
_symmetry.space_group_name_H-M   'P 1'
#
loop_
_entity.id
_entity.type
_entity.pdbx_description
1 polymer ?
#
loop_
_entity_poly.entity_id
_entity_poly.type
_entity_poly.pdbx_seq_one_letter_code
_entity_poly.pdbx_strand_id
1 'polypeptide(L)'
;MEPEAVRILKWVYLIVFVVVGAFVLVLTIVTGSSFEFLRFSRLIEGPAAPLILNIFRFLVGFYLLLMLVDAVSLFNYRSVLWREASSIASLLGIILTGLGAIFMIYIMGVAGLISTQTNIIALLYLVIAVGLLLLDLLTFFVEEENLLGLSIKKKKE
;
A
#
# COMPACT_ATOMS: atom_id res chain seq x y z
N MET A 1 -22.40 4.99 -16.29
CA MET A 1 -21.09 5.09 -16.97
C MET A 1 -20.03 5.17 -15.91
N GLU A 2 -18.87 4.59 -16.16
CA GLU A 2 -17.77 4.58 -15.19
C GLU A 2 -17.02 5.93 -15.25
N PRO A 3 -16.69 6.56 -14.11
CA PRO A 3 -15.92 7.81 -14.10
C PRO A 3 -14.53 7.62 -14.71
N GLU A 4 -14.01 8.66 -15.37
CA GLU A 4 -12.68 8.61 -15.97
C GLU A 4 -11.56 8.36 -14.94
N ALA A 5 -11.70 8.92 -13.73
CA ALA A 5 -10.78 8.69 -12.62
C ALA A 5 -10.69 7.20 -12.23
N VAL A 6 -11.84 6.50 -12.16
CA VAL A 6 -11.89 5.06 -11.85
C VAL A 6 -11.21 4.24 -12.95
N ARG A 7 -11.43 4.61 -14.22
CA ARG A 7 -10.75 3.97 -15.35
C ARG A 7 -9.23 4.12 -15.26
N ILE A 8 -8.72 5.27 -14.85
CA ILE A 8 -7.28 5.49 -14.65
C ILE A 8 -6.78 4.66 -13.47
N LEU A 9 -7.45 4.72 -12.32
CA LEU A 9 -7.08 3.97 -11.11
C LEU A 9 -7.00 2.46 -11.37
N LYS A 10 -7.93 1.88 -12.14
CA LYS A 10 -7.86 0.47 -12.56
C LYS A 10 -6.51 0.09 -13.17
N TRP A 11 -6.06 0.89 -14.15
CA TRP A 11 -4.80 0.63 -14.83
C TRP A 11 -3.60 0.91 -13.94
N VAL A 12 -3.67 1.93 -13.07
CA VAL A 12 -2.62 2.20 -12.09
C VAL A 12 -2.45 1.03 -11.13
N TYR A 13 -3.52 0.53 -10.49
CA TYR A 13 -3.44 -0.64 -9.60
C TYR A 13 -2.98 -1.89 -10.34
N LEU A 14 -3.42 -2.11 -11.59
CA LEU A 14 -2.94 -3.24 -12.39
C LEU A 14 -1.43 -3.13 -12.66
N ILE A 15 -0.95 -1.96 -13.07
CA ILE A 15 0.48 -1.73 -13.32
C ILE A 15 1.28 -1.91 -12.03
N VAL A 16 0.85 -1.30 -10.92
CA VAL A 16 1.51 -1.44 -9.62
C VAL A 16 1.56 -2.90 -9.21
N PHE A 17 0.45 -3.63 -9.33
CA PHE A 17 0.39 -5.05 -9.01
C PHE A 17 1.35 -5.89 -9.88
N VAL A 18 1.39 -5.64 -11.20
CA VAL A 18 2.30 -6.35 -12.12
C VAL A 18 3.76 -6.02 -11.82
N VAL A 19 4.09 -4.75 -11.56
CA VAL A 19 5.45 -4.31 -11.24
C VAL A 19 5.92 -4.90 -9.92
N VAL A 20 5.10 -4.81 -8.87
CA VAL A 20 5.41 -5.40 -7.55
C VAL A 20 5.52 -6.92 -7.68
N GLY A 21 4.58 -7.58 -8.36
CA GLY A 21 4.62 -9.01 -8.61
C GLY A 21 5.89 -9.45 -9.35
N ALA A 22 6.24 -8.77 -10.45
CA ALA A 22 7.45 -9.04 -11.22
C ALA A 22 8.72 -8.82 -10.38
N PHE A 23 8.76 -7.75 -9.59
CA PHE A 23 9.87 -7.46 -8.68
C PHE A 23 10.06 -8.57 -7.64
N VAL A 24 8.97 -9.03 -6.99
CA VAL A 24 9.01 -10.15 -6.06
C VAL A 24 9.47 -11.44 -6.74
N LEU A 25 9.03 -11.69 -7.97
CA LEU A 25 9.38 -12.88 -8.74
C LEU A 25 10.87 -12.87 -9.14
N VAL A 26 11.38 -11.75 -9.65
CA VAL A 26 12.80 -11.56 -9.96
C VAL A 26 13.66 -11.74 -8.70
N LEU A 27 13.26 -11.13 -7.58
CA LEU A 27 13.99 -11.31 -6.33
C LEU A 27 13.95 -12.76 -5.85
N THR A 28 12.81 -13.45 -5.98
CA THR A 28 12.73 -14.89 -5.67
C THR A 28 13.76 -15.69 -6.46
N ILE A 29 13.88 -15.42 -7.77
CA ILE A 29 14.81 -16.14 -8.66
C ILE A 29 16.27 -15.86 -8.29
N VAL A 30 16.62 -14.59 -8.08
CA VAL A 30 18.01 -14.18 -7.82
C VAL A 30 18.50 -14.65 -6.45
N THR A 31 17.60 -14.69 -5.46
CA THR A 31 17.97 -14.83 -4.05
C THR A 31 17.58 -16.18 -3.46
N GLY A 32 16.77 -16.96 -4.19
CA GLY A 32 16.18 -18.21 -3.71
C GLY A 32 15.10 -18.02 -2.65
N SER A 33 14.70 -16.78 -2.30
CA SER A 33 13.66 -16.51 -1.32
C SER A 33 12.70 -15.43 -1.78
N SER A 34 11.41 -15.76 -1.81
CA SER A 34 10.36 -14.81 -2.16
C SER A 34 10.20 -13.66 -1.17
N PHE A 35 10.82 -13.75 0.01
CA PHE A 35 10.73 -12.72 1.05
C PHE A 35 12.04 -11.95 1.24
N GLU A 36 12.99 -12.05 0.31
CA GLU A 36 14.24 -11.28 0.40
C GLU A 36 13.99 -9.76 0.36
N PHE A 37 12.98 -9.28 -0.37
CA PHE A 37 12.56 -7.87 -0.33
C PHE A 37 12.00 -7.44 1.05
N LEU A 38 11.62 -8.39 1.90
CA LEU A 38 11.19 -8.18 3.29
C LEU A 38 12.34 -8.34 4.29
N ARG A 39 13.60 -8.45 3.84
CA ARG A 39 14.79 -8.41 4.72
C ARG A 39 15.10 -7.00 5.21
N PHE A 40 14.07 -6.36 5.76
CA PHE A 40 14.17 -5.19 6.63
C PHE A 40 15.00 -5.48 7.90
N SER A 41 15.29 -6.77 8.17
CA SER A 41 16.13 -7.26 9.27
C SER A 41 17.54 -6.70 9.29
N ARG A 42 18.06 -6.21 8.15
CA ARG A 42 19.38 -5.56 8.12
C ARG A 42 19.36 -4.14 8.70
N LEU A 43 18.19 -3.54 8.87
CA LEU A 43 18.01 -2.19 9.42
C LEU A 43 17.72 -2.19 10.92
N ILE A 44 17.41 -3.36 11.49
CA ILE A 44 16.96 -3.51 12.88
C ILE A 44 17.82 -4.58 13.54
N GLU A 45 18.76 -4.14 14.36
CA GLU A 45 19.57 -5.02 15.21
C GLU A 45 19.05 -5.02 16.64
N GLY A 46 19.16 -6.15 17.35
CA GLY A 46 18.79 -6.27 18.75
C GLY A 46 17.78 -7.38 19.05
N PRO A 47 17.50 -7.65 20.35
CA PRO A 47 16.70 -8.80 20.79
C PRO A 47 15.23 -8.74 20.32
N ALA A 48 14.71 -7.54 20.05
CA ALA A 48 13.36 -7.35 19.49
C ALA A 48 13.29 -7.47 17.96
N ALA A 49 14.43 -7.54 17.26
CA ALA A 49 14.48 -7.55 15.80
C ALA A 49 13.63 -8.66 15.14
N PRO A 50 13.59 -9.91 15.63
CA PRO A 50 12.76 -10.96 15.03
C PRO A 50 11.27 -10.63 15.09
N LEU A 51 10.81 -10.04 16.20
CA LEU A 51 9.41 -9.65 16.39
C LEU A 51 9.04 -8.49 15.44
N ILE A 52 9.87 -7.45 15.39
CA ILE A 52 9.62 -6.29 14.52
C ILE A 52 9.62 -6.71 13.05
N LEU A 53 10.50 -7.63 12.66
CA LEU A 53 10.54 -8.19 11.31
C LEU A 53 9.23 -8.92 10.95
N ASN A 54 8.71 -9.73 11.87
CA ASN A 54 7.46 -10.46 11.65
C ASN A 54 6.26 -9.52 11.56
N ILE A 55 6.21 -8.49 12.41
CA ILE A 55 5.19 -7.44 12.33
C ILE A 55 5.28 -6.73 10.98
N PHE A 56 6.47 -6.35 10.53
CA PHE A 56 6.66 -5.71 9.23
C PHE A 56 6.21 -6.59 8.08
N ARG A 57 6.59 -7.88 8.07
CA ARG A 57 6.14 -8.86 7.06
C ARG A 57 4.63 -9.01 7.03
N PHE A 58 4.00 -9.08 8.20
CA PHE A 58 2.55 -9.15 8.33
C PHE A 58 1.89 -7.89 7.76
N LEU A 59 2.39 -6.70 8.12
CA LEU A 59 1.86 -5.43 7.61
C LEU A 59 1.98 -5.33 6.09
N VAL A 60 3.12 -5.70 5.51
CA VAL A 60 3.29 -5.69 4.05
C VAL A 60 2.37 -6.70 3.38
N GLY A 61 2.28 -7.93 3.91
CA GLY A 61 1.38 -8.95 3.39
C GLY A 61 -0.09 -8.53 3.45
N PHE A 62 -0.50 -7.92 4.57
CA PHE A 62 -1.84 -7.37 4.73
C PHE A 62 -2.11 -6.22 3.77
N TYR A 63 -1.14 -5.31 3.57
CA TYR A 63 -1.27 -4.22 2.60
C TYR A 63 -1.42 -4.73 1.16
N LEU A 64 -0.66 -5.76 0.76
CA LEU A 64 -0.83 -6.39 -0.56
C LEU A 64 -2.23 -6.98 -0.75
N LEU A 65 -2.84 -7.53 0.31
CA LEU A 65 -4.23 -7.98 0.26
C LEU A 65 -5.20 -6.82 0.05
N LEU A 66 -5.00 -5.69 0.74
CA LEU A 66 -5.82 -4.49 0.54
C LEU A 66 -5.71 -3.97 -0.90
N MET A 67 -4.49 -3.88 -1.44
CA MET A 67 -4.26 -3.47 -2.83
C MET A 67 -4.94 -4.42 -3.83
N LEU A 68 -4.97 -5.73 -3.54
CA LEU A 68 -5.70 -6.69 -4.36
C LEU A 68 -7.21 -6.45 -4.27
N VAL A 69 -7.73 -6.15 -3.08
CA VAL A 69 -9.15 -5.78 -2.88
C VAL A 69 -9.48 -4.52 -3.68
N ASP A 70 -8.68 -3.46 -3.60
CA ASP A 70 -8.88 -2.23 -4.39
C ASP A 70 -8.86 -2.54 -5.89
N ALA A 71 -7.88 -3.30 -6.36
CA ALA A 71 -7.77 -3.67 -7.78
C ALA A 71 -9.03 -4.42 -8.26
N VAL A 72 -9.41 -5.51 -7.57
CA VAL A 72 -10.60 -6.32 -7.92
C VAL A 72 -11.87 -5.49 -7.85
N SER A 73 -11.98 -4.63 -6.84
CA SER A 73 -13.14 -3.78 -6.62
C SER A 73 -13.29 -2.73 -7.70
N LEU A 74 -12.21 -2.08 -8.10
CA LEU A 74 -12.19 -1.16 -9.23
C LEU A 74 -12.65 -1.91 -10.49
N PHE A 75 -12.11 -3.10 -10.82
CA PHE A 75 -12.60 -3.89 -11.96
C PHE A 75 -14.11 -4.18 -11.91
N ASN A 76 -14.67 -4.33 -10.71
CA ASN A 76 -16.09 -4.59 -10.47
C ASN A 76 -16.88 -3.36 -9.97
N TYR A 77 -16.42 -2.14 -10.29
CA TYR A 77 -16.93 -0.86 -9.78
C TYR A 77 -18.44 -0.63 -9.94
N ARG A 78 -19.11 -1.36 -10.84
CA ARG A 78 -20.57 -1.25 -11.01
C ARG A 78 -21.36 -1.72 -9.78
N SER A 79 -20.79 -2.58 -8.94
CA SER A 79 -21.43 -3.05 -7.71
C SER A 79 -21.17 -2.09 -6.55
N VAL A 80 -22.23 -1.78 -5.79
CA VAL A 80 -22.11 -0.98 -4.55
C VAL A 80 -21.20 -1.65 -3.53
N LEU A 81 -21.32 -2.98 -3.41
CA LEU A 81 -20.57 -3.78 -2.44
C LEU A 81 -19.06 -3.72 -2.71
N TRP A 82 -18.65 -3.76 -3.98
CA TRP A 82 -17.24 -3.65 -4.37
C TRP A 82 -16.69 -2.25 -4.13
N ARG A 83 -17.48 -1.20 -4.37
CA ARG A 83 -17.07 0.18 -4.05
C ARG A 83 -16.93 0.43 -2.55
N GLU A 84 -17.81 -0.14 -1.73
CA GLU A 84 -17.68 -0.06 -0.27
C GLU A 84 -16.45 -0.82 0.22
N ALA A 85 -16.20 -2.02 -0.34
CA ALA A 85 -15.01 -2.81 -0.01
C ALA A 85 -13.72 -2.05 -0.34
N SER A 86 -13.66 -1.42 -1.52
CA SER A 86 -12.53 -0.58 -1.94
C SER A 86 -12.37 0.67 -1.07
N SER A 87 -13.45 1.36 -0.71
CA SER A 87 -13.36 2.54 0.16
C SER A 87 -12.81 2.17 1.54
N ILE A 88 -13.25 1.05 2.10
CA ILE A 88 -12.71 0.53 3.37
C ILE A 88 -11.26 0.08 3.21
N ALA A 89 -10.93 -0.63 2.13
CA ALA A 89 -9.58 -1.12 1.87
C ALA A 89 -8.59 0.04 1.69
N SER A 90 -8.95 1.05 0.91
CA SER A 90 -8.20 2.30 0.75
C SER A 90 -8.03 3.05 2.06
N LEU A 91 -9.08 3.15 2.90
CA LEU A 91 -8.97 3.77 4.23
C LEU A 91 -7.98 3.03 5.14
N LEU A 92 -8.04 1.69 5.16
CA LEU A 92 -7.08 0.87 5.90
C LEU A 92 -5.68 1.00 5.30
N GLY A 93 -5.57 1.10 3.97
CA GLY A 93 -4.34 1.34 3.23
C GLY A 93 -3.68 2.65 3.65
N ILE A 94 -4.45 3.74 3.74
CA ILE A 94 -4.00 5.06 4.23
C ILE A 94 -3.41 4.94 5.64
N ILE A 95 -4.11 4.26 6.55
CA ILE A 95 -3.65 4.11 7.93
C ILE A 95 -2.33 3.32 7.97
N LEU A 96 -2.25 2.20 7.24
CA LEU A 96 -1.08 1.33 7.23
C LEU A 96 0.15 1.99 6.59
N THR A 97 -0.03 2.61 5.42
CA THR A 97 1.04 3.30 4.70
C THR A 97 1.47 4.57 5.41
N GLY A 98 0.52 5.30 6.03
CA GLY A 98 0.80 6.45 6.88
C GLY A 98 1.63 6.08 8.11
N LEU A 99 1.25 5.03 8.85
CA LEU A 99 2.04 4.52 9.97
C LEU A 99 3.42 4.01 9.51
N GLY A 100 3.48 3.34 8.36
CA GLY A 100 4.72 2.89 7.74
C GLY A 100 5.67 4.05 7.39
N ALA A 101 5.14 5.13 6.81
CA ALA A 101 5.91 6.33 6.48
C ALA A 101 6.45 7.02 7.75
N ILE A 102 5.61 7.18 8.78
CA ILE A 102 6.03 7.73 10.08
C ILE A 102 7.15 6.87 10.68
N PHE A 103 7.02 5.54 10.62
CA PHE A 103 8.05 4.62 11.10
C PHE A 103 9.37 4.78 10.33
N MET A 104 9.34 4.93 9.00
CA MET A 104 10.56 5.17 8.22
C MET A 104 11.22 6.51 8.56
N ILE A 105 10.44 7.58 8.75
CA ILE A 105 10.95 8.87 9.19
C ILE A 105 11.63 8.74 10.56
N TYR A 106 11.01 8.01 11.49
CA TYR A 106 11.60 7.70 12.79
C TYR A 106 12.93 6.95 12.65
N ILE A 107 12.98 5.88 11.84
CA ILE A 107 14.21 5.14 11.57
C ILE A 107 15.27 6.03 10.94
N MET A 108 14.94 6.92 10.01
CA MET A 108 15.92 7.85 9.44
C MET A 108 16.42 8.87 10.47
N GLY A 109 15.57 9.35 11.37
CA GLY A 109 15.96 10.27 12.45
C GLY A 109 16.85 9.62 13.52
N VAL A 110 16.60 8.35 13.83
CA VAL A 110 17.33 7.61 14.88
C VAL A 110 18.53 6.84 14.33
N ALA A 111 18.34 6.08 13.25
CA ALA A 111 19.38 5.27 12.61
C ALA A 111 20.24 6.08 11.63
N GLY A 112 19.82 7.30 11.26
CA GLY A 112 20.62 8.19 10.42
C GLY A 112 21.90 8.71 11.06
N LEU A 113 22.08 8.47 12.35
CA LEU A 113 23.34 8.66 13.08
C LEU A 113 24.32 7.49 12.93
N ILE A 114 23.92 6.37 12.30
CA ILE A 114 24.62 5.09 12.37
C ILE A 114 25.19 4.65 11.01
N SER A 115 24.44 4.74 9.90
CA SER A 115 24.98 4.37 8.57
C SER A 115 24.25 5.03 7.38
N THR A 116 25.01 5.44 6.37
CA THR A 116 24.48 5.98 5.10
C THR A 116 23.63 4.95 4.34
N GLN A 117 24.00 3.68 4.40
CA GLN A 117 23.28 2.61 3.71
C GLN A 117 21.88 2.39 4.31
N THR A 118 21.77 2.42 5.64
CA THR A 118 20.50 2.30 6.37
C THR A 118 19.56 3.45 5.99
N ASN A 119 20.08 4.68 5.90
CA ASN A 119 19.31 5.85 5.47
C ASN A 119 18.82 5.75 4.02
N ILE A 120 19.67 5.29 3.09
CA ILE A 120 19.28 5.12 1.69
C ILE A 120 18.13 4.12 1.58
N ILE A 121 18.23 2.98 2.28
CA ILE A 121 17.19 1.96 2.26
C ILE A 121 15.90 2.51 2.89
N ALA A 122 15.97 3.13 4.06
CA ALA A 122 14.79 3.73 4.71
C ALA A 122 14.12 4.81 3.85
N LEU A 123 14.91 5.63 3.14
CA LEU A 123 14.41 6.63 2.20
C LEU A 123 13.66 5.97 1.03
N LEU A 124 14.19 4.89 0.45
CA LEU A 124 13.51 4.15 -0.62
C LEU A 124 12.15 3.62 -0.14
N TYR A 125 12.09 3.01 1.04
CA TYR A 125 10.83 2.54 1.61
C TYR A 125 9.88 3.70 1.95
N LEU A 126 10.40 4.85 2.39
CA LEU A 126 9.59 6.05 2.62
C LEU A 126 8.95 6.56 1.33
N VAL A 127 9.73 6.66 0.24
CA VAL A 127 9.20 7.07 -1.08
C VAL A 127 8.11 6.12 -1.56
N ILE A 128 8.32 4.81 -1.42
CA ILE A 128 7.31 3.81 -1.76
C ILE A 128 6.06 3.98 -0.89
N ALA A 129 6.22 4.10 0.43
CA ALA A 129 5.11 4.25 1.36
C ALA A 129 4.30 5.53 1.07
N VAL A 130 4.95 6.65 0.78
CA VAL A 130 4.28 7.91 0.42
C VAL A 130 3.56 7.80 -0.92
N GLY A 131 4.18 7.17 -1.94
CA GLY A 131 3.54 6.95 -3.22
C GLY A 131 2.27 6.10 -3.10
N LEU A 132 2.33 5.05 -2.29
CA LEU A 132 1.19 4.19 -1.96
C LEU A 132 0.11 4.91 -1.15
N LEU A 133 0.51 5.71 -0.15
CA LEU A 133 -0.40 6.55 0.63
C LEU A 133 -1.18 7.52 -0.27
N LEU A 134 -0.50 8.16 -1.22
CA LEU A 134 -1.16 9.06 -2.18
C LEU A 134 -2.12 8.31 -3.09
N LEU A 135 -1.76 7.09 -3.52
CA LEU A 135 -2.64 6.25 -4.32
C LEU A 135 -3.92 5.89 -3.53
N ASP A 136 -3.78 5.43 -2.28
CA ASP A 136 -4.91 5.05 -1.44
C ASP A 136 -5.80 6.27 -1.11
N LEU A 137 -5.20 7.45 -0.87
CA LEU A 137 -5.93 8.71 -0.70
C LEU A 137 -6.75 9.05 -1.94
N LEU A 138 -6.16 8.98 -3.13
CA LEU A 138 -6.85 9.26 -4.38
C LEU A 138 -8.00 8.28 -4.61
N THR A 139 -7.78 6.99 -4.37
CA THR A 139 -8.82 5.95 -4.49
C THR A 139 -9.97 6.24 -3.52
N PHE A 140 -9.65 6.53 -2.25
CA PHE A 140 -10.65 6.83 -1.24
C PHE A 140 -11.52 8.03 -1.63
N PHE A 141 -10.92 9.15 -2.05
CA PHE A 141 -11.68 10.34 -2.46
C PHE A 141 -12.56 10.09 -3.70
N VAL A 142 -12.02 9.40 -4.71
CA VAL A 142 -12.79 9.07 -5.93
C VAL A 142 -13.98 8.19 -5.58
N GLU A 143 -13.88 7.30 -4.61
CA GLU A 143 -14.99 6.44 -4.21
C GLU A 143 -15.97 7.10 -3.27
N GLU A 144 -15.50 7.92 -2.33
CA GLU A 144 -16.33 8.66 -1.38
C GLU A 144 -17.22 9.70 -2.08
N GLU A 145 -16.68 10.46 -3.04
CA GLU A 145 -17.49 11.40 -3.84
C GLU A 145 -18.64 10.70 -4.58
N ASN A 146 -18.39 9.49 -5.06
CA ASN A 146 -19.40 8.68 -5.76
C ASN A 146 -20.41 8.01 -4.80
N LEU A 147 -19.99 7.63 -3.59
CA LEU A 147 -20.86 7.12 -2.53
C LEU A 147 -21.79 8.21 -1.99
N LEU A 148 -21.26 9.40 -1.71
CA LEU A 148 -22.04 10.56 -1.27
C LEU A 148 -22.94 11.09 -2.40
N GLY A 149 -22.47 11.10 -3.64
CA GLY A 149 -23.29 11.45 -4.81
C GLY A 149 -24.49 10.51 -5.01
N LEU A 150 -24.34 9.21 -4.72
CA LEU A 150 -25.44 8.25 -4.74
C LEU A 150 -26.36 8.36 -3.51
N SER A 151 -25.81 8.66 -2.34
CA SER A 151 -26.59 8.93 -1.12
C SER A 151 -27.49 10.17 -1.28
N ILE A 152 -26.98 11.25 -1.89
CA ILE A 152 -27.75 12.46 -2.19
C ILE A 152 -28.86 12.17 -3.20
N LYS A 153 -28.64 11.27 -4.17
CA LYS A 153 -29.66 10.85 -5.13
C LYS A 153 -30.77 10.00 -4.49
N LYS A 154 -30.41 9.05 -3.62
CA LYS A 154 -31.39 8.23 -2.88
C LYS A 154 -32.24 9.01 -1.88
N LYS A 155 -31.77 10.16 -1.40
CA LYS A 155 -32.52 11.01 -0.47
C LYS A 155 -33.55 11.93 -1.18
N LYS A 156 -33.59 11.91 -2.51
CA LYS A 156 -34.49 12.72 -3.36
C LYS A 156 -35.56 11.90 -4.09
N GLU A 157 -35.59 10.58 -3.89
CA GLU A 157 -36.68 9.68 -4.32
C GLU A 157 -37.50 9.29 -3.09
#